data_AF-A0A522R2N8-F1
#
_entry.id   AF-A0A522R2N8-F1
#
_cell.length_a   1.000
_cell.length_b   1.000
_cell.length_c   1.000
_cell.angle_alpha   90.00
_cell.angle_beta   90.00
_cell.angle_gamma   90.00
#
_symmetry.space_group_name_H-M   'P 1'
#
loop_
_entity.id
_entity.type
_entity.pdbx_description
1 polymer ?
#
loop_
_entity_poly.entity_id
_entity_poly.type
_entity_poly.pdbx_seq_one_letter_code
_entity_poly.pdbx_strand_id
1 'polypeptide(L)' 'MLPDTFFIVEAKSREDLDDVRKIKRLAVWCKNVNAAQKEYTYTPVYIKQEDWDKCKQDLKSFADVCKIFEVK' A
#
# COMPACT_ATOMS: atom_id res chain seq x y z
N MET A 1 18.08 -15.82 3.24
CA MET A 1 17.82 -14.68 2.35
C MET A 1 16.56 -14.00 2.85
N LEU A 2 16.50 -12.67 2.80
CA LEU A 2 15.23 -11.97 3.02
C LEU A 2 14.31 -12.31 1.84
N PRO A 3 13.01 -12.55 2.06
CA PRO A 3 12.08 -12.76 0.95
C PRO A 3 12.05 -11.51 0.05
N ASP A 4 11.87 -11.71 -1.26
CA ASP A 4 11.66 -10.58 -2.16
C ASP A 4 10.33 -9.90 -1.80
N THR A 5 10.36 -8.57 -1.69
CA THR A 5 9.20 -7.77 -1.28
C THR A 5 8.51 -7.17 -2.49
N PHE A 6 7.23 -7.45 -2.65
CA PHE A 6 6.34 -6.86 -3.63
C PHE A 6 5.42 -5.83 -2.97
N PHE A 7 5.22 -4.71 -3.66
CA PHE A 7 4.31 -3.67 -3.24
C PHE A 7 3.11 -3.63 -4.17
N ILE A 8 1.90 -3.67 -3.61
CA ILE A 8 0.66 -3.52 -4.38
C ILE A 8 0.17 -2.09 -4.16
N VAL A 9 0.40 -1.25 -5.17
CA VAL A 9 0.11 0.19 -5.12
C VAL A 9 -1.24 0.46 -5.78
N GLU A 10 -2.18 1.02 -5.02
CA GLU A 10 -3.46 1.53 -5.53
C GLU A 10 -3.47 3.06 -5.39
N ALA A 11 -3.56 3.77 -6.51
CA ALA A 11 -3.65 5.23 -6.55
C ALA A 11 -5.08 5.68 -6.90
N LYS A 12 -5.64 6.60 -6.11
CA LYS A 12 -7.04 7.01 -6.24
C LYS A 12 -7.20 8.53 -6.30
N SER A 13 -7.81 9.01 -7.37
CA SER A 13 -8.11 10.44 -7.59
C SER A 13 -9.30 10.95 -6.79
N ARG A 14 -10.32 10.10 -6.57
CA ARG A 14 -11.52 10.41 -5.80
C ARG A 14 -11.96 9.17 -5.04
N GLU A 15 -11.89 9.20 -3.71
CA GLU A 15 -12.33 8.10 -2.87
C GLU A 15 -13.86 8.10 -2.70
N ASP A 16 -14.46 6.92 -2.77
CA ASP A 16 -15.83 6.65 -2.34
C ASP A 16 -15.88 5.62 -1.19
N LEU A 17 -17.07 5.40 -0.63
CA LEU A 17 -17.27 4.46 0.48
C LEU A 17 -16.92 3.01 0.13
N ASP A 18 -17.02 2.62 -1.15
CA ASP A 18 -16.66 1.28 -1.58
C ASP A 18 -15.15 1.11 -1.71
N ASP A 19 -14.40 2.17 -2.00
CA ASP A 19 -12.95 2.15 -2.02
C ASP A 19 -12.35 1.81 -0.65
N VAL A 20 -12.92 2.33 0.45
CA VAL A 20 -12.49 1.97 1.82
C VAL A 20 -12.59 0.45 2.06
N ARG A 21 -13.66 -0.18 1.55
CA ARG A 21 -13.85 -1.64 1.68
C ARG A 21 -12.88 -2.41 0.80
N LYS A 22 -12.58 -1.92 -0.42
CA LYS A 22 -11.58 -2.53 -1.32
C LYS A 22 -10.20 -2.51 -0.69
N ILE A 23 -9.78 -1.39 -0.10
CA ILE A 23 -8.46 -1.26 0.56
C ILE A 23 -8.34 -2.17 1.77
N LYS A 24 -9.39 -2.26 2.61
CA LYS A 24 -9.43 -3.24 3.70
C LYS A 24 -9.30 -4.68 3.18
N ARG A 25 -9.96 -5.01 2.07
CA ARG A 25 -9.86 -6.34 1.47
C ARG A 25 -8.47 -6.64 0.91
N LEU A 26 -7.82 -5.64 0.30
CA LEU A 26 -6.43 -5.77 -0.15
C LEU A 26 -5.47 -6.02 1.02
N ALA A 27 -5.61 -5.29 2.12
CA ALA A 27 -4.79 -5.51 3.31
C ALA A 27 -4.96 -6.93 3.89
N VAL A 28 -6.22 -7.40 3.98
CA VAL A 28 -6.51 -8.78 4.40
C VAL A 28 -5.91 -9.80 3.44
N TRP A 29 -5.98 -9.56 2.13
CA TRP A 29 -5.38 -10.44 1.14
C TRP A 29 -3.85 -10.54 1.30
N CYS A 30 -3.15 -9.40 1.42
CA CYS A 30 -1.70 -9.38 1.65
C CYS A 30 -1.34 -10.14 2.93
N LYS A 31 -2.07 -9.91 4.03
CA LYS A 31 -1.89 -10.64 5.29
C LYS A 31 -2.04 -12.15 5.11
N ASN A 32 -3.08 -12.60 4.39
CA ASN A 32 -3.34 -14.02 4.17
C ASN A 32 -2.26 -14.68 3.31
N VAL A 33 -1.82 -14.03 2.23
CA VAL A 33 -0.76 -14.54 1.36
C VAL A 33 0.58 -14.62 2.11
N ASN A 34 0.92 -13.60 2.89
CA ASN A 34 2.13 -13.59 3.72
C ASN A 34 2.09 -14.62 4.85
N ALA A 35 0.90 -15.04 5.29
CA ALA A 35 0.74 -16.12 6.26
C ALA A 35 0.81 -17.51 5.61
N ALA A 36 0.40 -17.63 4.36
CA ALA A 36 0.35 -18.90 3.63
C ALA A 36 1.73 -19.37 3.11
N GLN A 37 2.65 -18.43 2.85
CA GLN A 37 3.99 -18.73 2.33
C GLN A 37 5.03 -17.71 2.84
N LYS A 38 6.32 -18.04 2.73
CA LYS A 38 7.46 -17.21 3.21
C LYS A 38 8.50 -16.85 2.13
N GLU A 39 8.26 -17.22 0.89
CA GLU A 39 9.12 -16.92 -0.25
C GLU A 39 9.08 -15.43 -0.62
N TYR A 40 7.90 -14.81 -0.52
CA TYR A 40 7.66 -13.42 -0.88
C TYR A 40 6.88 -12.67 0.20
N THR A 41 7.10 -11.36 0.29
CA THR A 41 6.29 -10.47 1.15
C THR A 41 5.49 -9.51 0.28
N TYR A 42 4.18 -9.42 0.52
CA TYR A 42 3.29 -8.48 -0.17
C TYR A 42 2.87 -7.35 0.77
N THR A 43 3.14 -6.12 0.37
CA THR A 43 2.83 -4.92 1.15
C THR A 43 1.82 -4.04 0.40
N PRO A 44 0.63 -3.80 0.96
CA PRO A 44 -0.35 -2.92 0.34
C PRO A 44 0.01 -1.44 0.56
N VAL A 45 -0.05 -0.63 -0.50
CA VAL A 45 0.19 0.82 -0.46
C VAL A 45 -1.00 1.52 -1.11
N TYR A 46 -1.63 2.44 -0.39
CA TYR A 46 -2.80 3.17 -0.88
C TYR A 46 -2.56 4.67 -0.87
N ILE A 47 -2.66 5.29 -2.04
CA ILE A 47 -2.34 6.71 -2.24
C ILE A 47 -3.60 7.43 -2.69
N LYS A 48 -4.14 8.29 -1.83
CA LYS A 48 -5.17 9.26 -2.23
C LYS A 48 -4.50 10.49 -2.82
N GLN A 49 -5.07 11.02 -3.91
CA GLN A 49 -4.58 12.24 -4.55
C GLN A 49 -4.50 13.41 -3.56
N GLU A 50 -5.52 13.57 -2.71
CA GLU A 50 -5.57 14.65 -1.71
C GLU A 50 -4.44 14.57 -0.67
N ASP A 51 -4.01 13.36 -0.30
CA ASP A 51 -2.92 13.16 0.67
C ASP A 51 -1.55 13.21 -0.02
N TRP A 52 -1.48 12.72 -1.26
CA TRP A 52 -0.31 12.85 -2.12
C TRP A 52 0.04 14.33 -2.35
N ASP A 53 -0.95 15.15 -2.71
CA ASP A 53 -0.71 16.57 -3.00
C ASP A 53 -0.19 17.36 -1.80
N LYS A 54 -0.42 16.89 -0.57
CA LYS A 54 0.10 17.50 0.66
C LYS A 54 1.58 17.24 0.90
N CYS A 55 2.14 16.15 0.37
CA CYS A 55 3.50 15.69 0.74
C CYS A 55 4.42 15.36 -0.44
N LYS A 56 3.92 15.32 -1.68
CA LYS A 56 4.69 14.87 -2.86
C LYS A 56 6.00 15.61 -3.11
N GLN A 57 6.13 16.86 -2.65
CA GLN A 57 7.35 17.66 -2.81
C GLN A 57 8.48 17.20 -1.85
N ASP A 58 8.12 16.58 -0.73
CA ASP A 58 9.06 16.12 0.30
C ASP A 58 9.50 14.66 0.11
N LEU A 59 8.80 13.92 -0.76
CA LEU A 59 9.07 12.51 -1.05
C LEU A 59 10.24 12.37 -2.02
N LYS A 60 11.36 11.81 -1.55
CA LYS A 60 12.60 11.65 -2.33
C LYS A 60 12.86 10.22 -2.79
N SER A 61 12.11 9.27 -2.26
CA SER A 61 12.27 7.86 -2.56
C SER A 61 10.95 7.11 -2.42
N PHE A 62 10.87 5.94 -3.04
CA PHE A 62 9.73 5.04 -2.85
C PHE A 62 9.60 4.58 -1.40
N ALA A 63 10.71 4.45 -0.66
CA ALA A 63 10.67 4.15 0.76
C ALA A 63 9.93 5.24 1.56
N ASP A 64 10.04 6.52 1.15
CA ASP A 64 9.29 7.60 1.79
C ASP A 64 7.79 7.51 1.48
N VAL A 65 7.43 7.06 0.27
CA VAL A 65 6.04 6.75 -0.08
C VAL A 65 5.49 5.65 0.83
N CYS A 66 6.21 4.54 0.99
CA CYS A 66 5.77 3.42 1.84
C CYS A 66 5.59 3.84 3.31
N LYS A 67 6.47 4.70 3.85
CA LYS A 67 6.34 5.21 5.24
C LYS A 67 5.02 5.93 5.49
N ILE A 68 4.46 6.60 4.48
CA ILE A 68 3.23 7.39 4.60
C ILE A 68 1.99 6.59 4.20
N PHE A 69 2.09 5.80 3.13
CA PHE A 69 0.93 5.25 2.43
C PHE A 69 0.77 3.73 2.58
N GLU A 70 1.62 3.05 3.33
CA GLU A 70 1.44 1.63 3.65
C GLU A 70 0.17 1.41 4.49
N VAL A 71 -0.63 0.43 4.07
CA VAL A 71 -1.87 0.07 4.77
C VAL A 71 -1.55 -1.02 5.81
N LYS A 72 -1.83 -0.72 7.08
CA LYS A 72 -1.61 -1.64 8.22
C LYS A 72 -2.81 -2.52 8.52
#